data_AF-A0A940A5Q8-F1
#
_entry.id   AF-A0A940A5Q8-F1
#
_cell.length_a   1.000
_cell.length_b   1.000
_cell.length_c   1.000
_cell.angle_alpha   90.00
_cell.angle_beta   90.00
_cell.angle_gamma   90.00
#
_symmetry.space_group_name_H-M   'P 1'
#
loop_
_entity.id
_entity.type
_entity.pdbx_description
1 polymer ?
#
loop_
_entity_poly.entity_id
_entity_poly.type
_entity_poly.pdbx_seq_one_letter_code
_entity_poly.pdbx_strand_id
1 'polypeptide(L)'
;MYQHEGLSDILFLMLYGGAALMAMLAALYLLLTRGNAFSSHITPPASLRRWAAAFMLSVAASHAWWYVLGLHWLTDDRLVRNIVAITLDRLTFVPLMMAVLLRMLQDRRRPLWPIGVAMLPFAAIAIVCIVGHNSAFERFTESYSLVLALTFLIYYVRALRQYDRWLRQNYSDLQHKEVWQSLVLLAIILIVYIAYTSNEGALATEYFAQVNTLIIVGFVIWRVETLQELSEASVPETEGPKLNYTPPIFMTISVSCFIGAARKVIYICNTTSPCSNWLQP
;
A
#
# COMPACT_ATOMS: atom_id res chain seq x y z
N MET A 1 22.39 -8.90 -10.19
CA MET A 1 22.00 -9.17 -8.79
C MET A 1 22.31 -10.63 -8.41
N TYR A 2 23.14 -10.79 -7.38
CA TYR A 2 23.58 -12.02 -6.70
C TYR A 2 24.55 -12.94 -7.45
N GLN A 3 25.84 -12.65 -7.35
CA GLN A 3 26.93 -13.62 -7.57
C GLN A 3 27.09 -14.63 -6.40
N HIS A 4 26.06 -14.84 -5.58
CA HIS A 4 26.11 -15.66 -4.35
C HIS A 4 27.09 -15.17 -3.26
N GLU A 5 27.84 -14.08 -3.48
CA GLU A 5 28.77 -13.52 -2.49
C GLU A 5 28.10 -13.25 -1.15
N GLY A 6 26.89 -12.67 -1.15
CA GLY A 6 26.13 -12.43 0.09
C GLY A 6 25.70 -13.72 0.81
N LEU A 7 25.41 -14.82 0.10
CA LEU A 7 25.02 -16.09 0.73
C LEU A 7 26.19 -16.76 1.46
N SER A 8 27.43 -16.45 1.09
CA SER A 8 28.63 -16.90 1.79
C SER A 8 29.05 -16.00 2.96
N ASP A 9 28.45 -14.81 3.09
CA ASP A 9 28.77 -13.85 4.14
C ASP A 9 27.77 -13.96 5.30
N ILE A 10 28.24 -14.45 6.45
CA ILE A 10 27.42 -14.64 7.65
C ILE A 10 26.86 -13.32 8.18
N LEU A 11 27.60 -12.21 8.07
CA LEU A 11 27.15 -10.91 8.55
C LEU A 11 26.02 -10.38 7.67
N PHE A 12 26.12 -10.62 6.36
CA PHE A 12 25.04 -10.29 5.43
C PHE A 12 23.79 -11.12 5.75
N LEU A 13 23.92 -12.43 5.94
CA LEU A 13 22.78 -13.30 6.27
C LEU A 13 22.11 -12.89 7.59
N MET A 14 22.88 -12.51 8.61
CA MET A 14 22.34 -12.01 9.87
C MET A 14 21.56 -10.70 9.67
N LEU A 15 22.09 -9.76 8.88
CA LEU A 15 21.41 -8.51 8.57
C LEU A 15 20.14 -8.73 7.73
N TYR A 16 20.23 -9.59 6.72
CA TYR A 16 19.12 -10.00 5.85
C TYR A 16 17.98 -10.65 6.65
N GLY A 17 18.31 -11.63 7.50
CA GLY A 17 17.34 -12.26 8.39
C GLY A 17 16.78 -11.29 9.44
N GLY A 18 17.61 -10.40 9.96
CA GLY A 18 17.19 -9.34 10.88
C GLY A 18 16.18 -8.38 10.27
N ALA A 19 16.40 -7.94 9.03
CA ALA A 19 15.45 -7.09 8.30
C ALA A 19 14.11 -7.80 8.08
N ALA A 20 14.14 -9.07 7.68
CA ALA A 20 12.93 -9.89 7.52
C ALA A 20 12.14 -10.03 8.84
N LEU A 21 12.84 -10.34 9.93
CA LEU A 21 12.25 -10.50 11.26
C LEU A 21 11.62 -9.18 11.73
N MET A 22 12.33 -8.06 11.58
CA MET A 22 11.81 -6.74 11.94
C MET A 22 10.56 -6.38 11.16
N ALA A 23 10.52 -6.65 9.86
CA ALA A 23 9.32 -6.45 9.05
C ALA A 23 8.16 -7.34 9.51
N MET A 24 8.41 -8.62 9.82
CA MET A 24 7.39 -9.52 10.35
C MET A 24 6.83 -9.03 11.68
N LEU A 25 7.69 -8.66 12.63
CA LEU A 25 7.28 -8.13 13.93
C LEU A 25 6.49 -6.82 13.79
N ALA A 26 6.91 -5.94 12.87
CA ALA A 26 6.18 -4.72 12.55
C ALA A 26 4.78 -5.00 12.00
N ALA A 27 4.64 -5.98 11.11
CA ALA A 27 3.34 -6.39 10.58
C ALA A 27 2.42 -6.91 11.69
N LEU A 28 2.93 -7.81 12.53
CA LEU A 28 2.18 -8.35 13.67
C LEU A 28 1.78 -7.26 14.65
N TYR A 29 2.69 -6.34 14.96
CA TYR A 29 2.40 -5.17 15.79
C TYR A 29 1.25 -4.33 15.22
N LEU A 30 1.28 -4.00 13.93
CA LEU A 30 0.25 -3.19 13.27
C LEU A 30 -1.12 -3.87 13.23
N LEU A 31 -1.17 -5.21 13.11
CA LEU A 31 -2.41 -5.99 13.05
C LEU A 31 -3.01 -6.31 14.42
N LEU A 32 -2.17 -6.65 15.40
CA LEU A 32 -2.61 -7.17 16.69
C LEU A 32 -2.78 -6.09 17.76
N THR A 33 -2.00 -5.01 17.68
CA THR A 33 -2.02 -3.95 18.69
C THR A 33 -3.15 -2.98 18.40
N ARG A 34 -3.99 -2.73 19.41
CA ARG A 34 -5.06 -1.70 19.36
C ARG A 34 -4.60 -0.33 19.84
N GLY A 35 -3.56 -0.30 20.68
CA GLY A 35 -2.94 0.93 21.17
C GLY A 35 -1.86 1.45 20.22
N ASN A 36 -1.55 2.74 20.36
CA ASN A 36 -0.46 3.42 19.69
C ASN A 36 0.73 3.52 20.64
N ALA A 37 1.85 2.88 20.29
CA ALA A 37 3.05 2.85 21.13
C ALA A 37 3.78 4.21 21.20
N PHE A 38 3.55 5.10 20.25
CA PHE A 38 4.26 6.39 20.15
C PHE A 38 3.45 7.55 20.72
N SER A 39 2.12 7.51 20.61
CA SER A 39 1.23 8.55 21.10
C SER A 39 -0.11 7.98 21.53
N SER A 40 -0.35 7.91 22.85
CA SER A 40 -1.60 7.39 23.42
C SER A 40 -2.85 8.19 23.03
N HIS A 41 -2.68 9.43 22.57
CA HIS A 41 -3.78 10.33 22.21
C HIS A 41 -4.14 10.32 20.72
N ILE A 42 -3.32 9.69 19.87
CA ILE A 42 -3.55 9.65 18.42
C ILE A 42 -4.13 8.30 18.06
N THR A 43 -5.32 8.32 17.43
CA THR A 43 -5.90 7.12 16.82
C THR A 43 -5.46 7.05 15.35
N PRO A 44 -4.60 6.08 14.98
CA PRO A 44 -4.13 5.94 13.61
C PRO A 44 -5.20 5.35 12.69
N PRO A 45 -5.25 5.75 11.40
CA PRO A 45 -6.25 5.24 10.46
C PRO A 45 -6.15 3.71 10.29
N ALA A 46 -7.24 2.99 10.60
CA ALA A 46 -7.26 1.53 10.56
C ALA A 46 -6.94 0.96 9.17
N SER A 47 -7.39 1.64 8.10
CA SER A 47 -7.04 1.28 6.72
C SER A 47 -5.53 1.36 6.48
N LEU A 48 -4.89 2.44 6.92
CA LEU A 48 -3.45 2.63 6.72
C LEU A 48 -2.65 1.56 7.47
N ARG A 49 -3.02 1.23 8.71
CA ARG A 49 -2.39 0.12 9.47
C ARG A 49 -2.42 -1.20 8.70
N ARG A 50 -3.57 -1.56 8.11
CA ARG A 50 -3.72 -2.82 7.36
C ARG A 50 -2.85 -2.85 6.09
N TRP A 51 -2.82 -1.76 5.33
CA TRP A 51 -1.99 -1.67 4.12
C TRP A 51 -0.49 -1.65 4.47
N ALA A 52 -0.09 -0.96 5.52
CA ALA A 52 1.27 -0.97 6.02
C ALA A 52 1.68 -2.37 6.52
N ALA A 53 0.81 -3.07 7.25
CA ALA A 53 1.06 -4.44 7.67
C ALA A 53 1.21 -5.39 6.48
N ALA A 54 0.34 -5.27 5.47
CA ALA A 54 0.44 -6.06 4.24
C ALA A 54 1.77 -5.79 3.52
N PHE A 55 2.19 -4.53 3.42
CA PHE A 55 3.51 -4.16 2.90
C PHE A 55 4.64 -4.81 3.71
N MET A 56 4.61 -4.74 5.04
CA MET A 56 5.64 -5.36 5.88
C MET A 56 5.67 -6.89 5.76
N LEU A 57 4.52 -7.54 5.62
CA LEU A 57 4.46 -8.98 5.32
C LEU A 57 5.09 -9.30 3.97
N SER A 58 4.86 -8.47 2.94
CA SER A 58 5.52 -8.67 1.64
C SER A 58 7.03 -8.51 1.73
N VAL A 59 7.53 -7.57 2.56
CA VAL A 59 8.96 -7.42 2.85
C VAL A 59 9.52 -8.70 3.46
N ALA A 60 8.92 -9.21 4.53
CA ALA A 60 9.39 -10.42 5.20
C ALA A 60 9.30 -11.65 4.28
N ALA A 61 8.20 -11.79 3.55
CA ALA A 61 8.00 -12.90 2.63
C ALA A 61 9.00 -12.88 1.47
N SER A 62 9.42 -11.70 1.01
CA SER A 62 10.50 -11.57 0.03
C SER A 62 11.79 -12.20 0.45
N HIS A 63 12.18 -11.95 1.69
CA HIS A 63 13.37 -12.58 2.22
C HIS A 63 13.22 -14.10 2.24
N ALA A 64 12.04 -14.58 2.59
CA ALA A 64 11.74 -16.02 2.62
C ALA A 64 11.77 -16.65 1.22
N TRP A 65 11.09 -16.09 0.21
CA TRP A 65 11.08 -16.71 -1.12
C TRP A 65 12.42 -16.60 -1.84
N TRP A 66 13.18 -15.52 -1.67
CA TRP A 66 14.55 -15.45 -2.19
C TRP A 66 15.43 -16.54 -1.58
N TYR A 67 15.34 -16.75 -0.27
CA TYR A 67 16.07 -17.82 0.43
C TYR A 67 15.65 -19.22 -0.05
N VAL A 68 14.34 -19.51 -0.03
CA VAL A 68 13.78 -20.81 -0.39
C VAL A 68 14.05 -21.15 -1.86
N LEU A 69 13.81 -20.21 -2.78
CA LEU A 69 14.05 -20.43 -4.20
C LEU A 69 15.55 -20.57 -4.49
N GLY A 70 16.40 -19.82 -3.79
CA GLY A 70 17.86 -19.84 -3.96
C GLY A 70 18.55 -21.09 -3.43
N LEU A 71 18.08 -21.66 -2.33
CA LEU A 71 18.77 -22.74 -1.63
C LEU A 71 18.08 -24.10 -1.71
N HIS A 72 16.78 -24.15 -2.00
CA HIS A 72 16.02 -25.40 -1.89
C HIS A 72 15.28 -25.83 -3.15
N TRP A 73 14.85 -24.91 -4.02
CA TRP A 73 13.98 -25.26 -5.15
C TRP A 73 14.62 -25.05 -6.53
N LEU A 74 15.15 -23.86 -6.80
CA LEU A 74 15.70 -23.48 -8.10
C LEU A 74 17.20 -23.21 -7.99
N THR A 75 17.92 -24.12 -7.33
CA THR A 75 19.37 -24.02 -7.12
C THR A 75 20.12 -24.03 -8.45
N ASP A 76 19.68 -24.89 -9.38
CA ASP A 76 20.40 -25.18 -10.62
C ASP A 76 19.90 -24.33 -11.81
N ASP A 77 18.69 -23.76 -11.72
CA ASP A 77 18.11 -22.88 -12.74
C ASP A 77 18.06 -21.44 -12.24
N ARG A 78 19.24 -20.79 -12.28
CA ARG A 78 19.41 -19.39 -11.87
C ARG A 78 18.50 -18.43 -12.64
N LEU A 79 18.25 -18.69 -13.92
CA LEU A 79 17.46 -17.81 -14.75
C LEU A 79 16.00 -17.83 -14.28
N VAL A 80 15.38 -19.01 -14.23
CA VAL A 80 13.98 -19.15 -13.79
C VAL A 80 13.81 -18.68 -12.35
N ARG A 81 14.76 -19.01 -11.47
CA ARG A 81 14.79 -18.50 -10.10
C ARG A 81 14.67 -16.98 -10.04
N ASN A 82 15.55 -16.29 -10.77
CA ASN A 82 15.61 -14.84 -10.77
C ASN A 82 14.31 -14.26 -11.34
N ILE A 83 13.78 -14.82 -12.44
CA ILE A 83 12.52 -14.37 -13.02
C ILE A 83 11.39 -14.50 -12.00
N VAL A 84 11.27 -15.65 -11.32
CA VAL A 84 10.22 -15.89 -10.33
C VAL A 84 10.34 -14.93 -9.14
N ALA A 85 11.53 -14.84 -8.52
CA ALA A 85 11.73 -14.03 -7.33
C ALA A 85 11.51 -12.53 -7.60
N ILE A 86 12.06 -12.02 -8.71
CA ILE A 86 11.85 -10.62 -9.13
C ILE A 86 10.38 -10.37 -9.44
N THR A 87 9.70 -11.30 -10.11
CA THR A 87 8.27 -11.15 -10.41
C THR A 87 7.45 -11.09 -9.13
N LEU A 88 7.70 -11.98 -8.17
CA LEU A 88 7.02 -11.95 -6.87
C LEU A 88 7.24 -10.60 -6.16
N ASP A 89 8.47 -10.09 -6.15
CA ASP A 89 8.76 -8.80 -5.54
C ASP A 89 7.99 -7.67 -6.25
N ARG A 90 8.01 -7.62 -7.58
CA ARG A 90 7.34 -6.57 -8.35
C ARG A 90 5.82 -6.62 -8.21
N LEU A 91 5.23 -7.82 -8.20
CA LEU A 91 3.79 -8.01 -8.06
C LEU A 91 3.28 -7.77 -6.64
N THR A 92 4.15 -7.71 -5.63
CA THR A 92 3.78 -7.53 -4.22
C THR A 92 4.21 -6.17 -3.69
N PHE A 93 5.52 -5.88 -3.61
CA PHE A 93 6.03 -4.67 -2.99
C PHE A 93 5.57 -3.42 -3.68
N VAL A 94 5.68 -3.36 -5.00
CA VAL A 94 5.36 -2.14 -5.75
C VAL A 94 3.91 -1.72 -5.52
N PRO A 95 2.90 -2.61 -5.72
CA PRO A 95 1.52 -2.22 -5.48
C PRO A 95 1.23 -1.91 -4.01
N LEU A 96 1.80 -2.67 -3.07
CA LEU A 96 1.59 -2.43 -1.64
C LEU A 96 2.22 -1.12 -1.18
N MET A 97 3.42 -0.80 -1.64
CA MET A 97 4.09 0.47 -1.35
C MET A 97 3.27 1.65 -1.89
N MET A 98 2.79 1.55 -3.14
CA MET A 98 1.93 2.58 -3.72
C MET A 98 0.62 2.73 -2.94
N ALA A 99 0.01 1.62 -2.51
CA ALA A 99 -1.17 1.66 -1.67
C ALA A 99 -0.88 2.36 -0.33
N VAL A 100 0.23 2.05 0.33
CA VAL A 100 0.66 2.71 1.58
C VAL A 100 0.82 4.22 1.37
N LEU A 101 1.55 4.64 0.34
CA LEU A 101 1.76 6.05 0.00
C LEU A 101 0.43 6.79 -0.22
N LEU A 102 -0.50 6.20 -0.98
CA LEU A 102 -1.81 6.82 -1.23
C LEU A 102 -2.69 6.83 0.02
N ARG A 103 -2.61 5.82 0.88
CA ARG A 103 -3.35 5.80 2.16
C ARG A 103 -2.75 6.74 3.19
N MET A 104 -1.47 7.11 3.08
CA MET A 104 -0.88 8.19 3.89
C MET A 104 -1.47 9.56 3.54
N LEU A 105 -1.98 9.73 2.32
CA LEU A 105 -2.78 10.91 1.95
C LEU A 105 -4.22 10.84 2.50
N GLN A 106 -4.59 9.78 3.22
CA GLN A 106 -5.95 9.54 3.74
C GLN A 106 -7.08 9.62 2.70
N ASP A 107 -6.76 9.58 1.41
CA ASP A 107 -7.73 9.56 0.33
C ASP A 107 -8.40 8.18 0.28
N ARG A 108 -9.55 8.06 0.94
CA ARG A 108 -10.28 6.78 1.05
C ARG A 108 -10.91 6.35 -0.26
N ARG A 109 -11.28 7.30 -1.13
CA ARG A 109 -12.09 7.05 -2.35
C ARG A 109 -11.26 6.70 -3.57
N ARG A 110 -9.94 6.96 -3.54
CA ARG A 110 -9.08 6.69 -4.69
C ARG A 110 -9.01 5.19 -5.02
N PRO A 111 -9.32 4.79 -6.27
CA PRO A 111 -9.19 3.41 -6.68
C PRO A 111 -7.71 2.99 -6.76
N LEU A 112 -7.41 1.80 -6.24
CA LEU A 112 -6.07 1.19 -6.31
C LEU A 112 -5.89 0.22 -7.49
N TRP A 113 -6.99 -0.15 -8.16
CA TRP A 113 -6.94 -1.08 -9.30
C TRP A 113 -6.01 -0.64 -10.44
N PRO A 114 -5.79 0.65 -10.75
CA PRO A 114 -4.88 1.03 -11.84
C PRO A 114 -3.44 0.55 -11.59
N ILE A 115 -3.05 0.49 -10.31
CA ILE A 115 -1.74 -0.02 -9.90
C ILE A 115 -1.64 -1.52 -10.21
N GLY A 116 -2.68 -2.29 -9.90
CA GLY A 116 -2.73 -3.72 -10.21
C GLY A 116 -2.71 -4.00 -11.71
N VAL A 117 -3.45 -3.21 -12.50
CA VAL A 117 -3.44 -3.33 -13.97
C VAL A 117 -2.06 -3.02 -14.56
N ALA A 118 -1.35 -2.03 -14.01
CA ALA A 118 0.02 -1.72 -14.41
C ALA A 118 1.03 -2.84 -14.09
N MET A 119 0.68 -3.82 -13.24
CA MET A 119 1.53 -4.98 -12.96
C MET A 119 1.33 -6.13 -13.96
N LEU A 120 0.25 -6.15 -14.74
CA LEU A 120 -0.05 -7.27 -15.65
C LEU A 120 1.06 -7.56 -16.67
N PRO A 121 1.73 -6.56 -17.27
CA PRO A 121 2.83 -6.83 -18.20
C PRO A 121 4.00 -7.58 -17.57
N PHE A 122 4.29 -7.35 -16.27
CA PHE A 122 5.31 -8.10 -15.54
C PHE A 122 4.97 -9.59 -15.42
N ALA A 123 3.73 -9.90 -15.05
CA ALA A 123 3.29 -11.29 -14.93
C ALA A 123 3.32 -11.99 -16.30
N ALA A 124 2.85 -11.33 -17.36
CA ALA A 124 2.81 -11.89 -18.70
C ALA A 124 4.21 -12.19 -19.23
N ILE A 125 5.14 -11.23 -19.15
CA ILE A 125 6.50 -11.44 -19.65
C ILE A 125 7.26 -12.48 -18.83
N ALA A 126 7.03 -12.56 -17.51
CA ALA A 126 7.63 -13.57 -16.65
C ALA A 126 7.26 -14.98 -17.12
N ILE A 127 5.96 -15.23 -17.39
CA ILE A 127 5.48 -16.52 -17.88
C ILE A 127 6.14 -16.87 -19.22
N VAL A 128 6.16 -15.93 -20.17
CA VAL A 128 6.78 -16.14 -21.50
C VAL A 128 8.27 -16.46 -21.37
N CYS A 129 9.00 -15.72 -20.53
CA CYS A 129 10.44 -15.91 -20.35
C CYS A 129 10.80 -17.17 -19.55
N ILE A 130 9.95 -17.61 -18.61
CA ILE A 130 10.12 -18.89 -17.91
C ILE A 130 9.92 -20.04 -18.90
N VAL A 131 8.82 -20.03 -19.68
CA VAL A 131 8.51 -21.10 -20.64
C VAL A 131 9.54 -21.17 -21.76
N GLY A 132 10.01 -20.02 -22.23
CA GLY A 132 11.00 -19.92 -23.30
C GLY A 132 12.46 -19.90 -22.83
N HIS A 133 12.73 -20.05 -21.52
CA HIS A 133 14.06 -19.93 -20.91
C HIS A 133 14.87 -18.73 -21.46
N ASN A 134 14.27 -17.54 -21.47
CA ASN A 134 14.80 -16.37 -22.17
C ASN A 134 15.21 -15.25 -21.19
N SER A 135 16.44 -14.76 -21.32
CA SER A 135 17.00 -13.64 -20.52
C SER A 135 16.44 -12.26 -20.87
N ALA A 136 15.59 -12.14 -21.90
CA ALA A 136 14.91 -10.90 -22.24
C ALA A 136 14.12 -10.28 -21.07
N PHE A 137 13.73 -11.09 -20.08
CA PHE A 137 13.06 -10.64 -18.86
C PHE A 137 13.84 -9.54 -18.11
N GLU A 138 15.17 -9.64 -18.05
CA GLU A 138 16.01 -8.70 -17.28
C GLU A 138 15.96 -7.31 -17.90
N ARG A 139 16.21 -7.20 -19.22
CA ARG A 139 16.14 -5.94 -19.97
C ARG A 139 14.74 -5.33 -19.97
N PHE A 140 13.72 -6.17 -20.12
CA PHE A 140 12.34 -5.72 -20.01
C PHE A 140 12.06 -5.16 -18.62
N THR A 141 12.45 -5.88 -17.57
CA THR A 141 12.20 -5.49 -16.19
C THR A 141 12.84 -4.16 -15.85
N GLU A 142 14.08 -3.94 -16.26
CA GLU A 142 14.79 -2.68 -16.05
C GLU A 142 14.05 -1.51 -16.73
N SER A 143 13.78 -1.65 -18.04
CA SER A 143 13.14 -0.60 -18.84
C SER A 143 11.73 -0.30 -18.37
N TYR A 144 10.93 -1.34 -18.13
CA TYR A 144 9.54 -1.21 -17.71
C TYR A 144 9.42 -0.67 -16.28
N SER A 145 10.35 -1.02 -15.38
CA SER A 145 10.39 -0.46 -14.02
C SER A 145 10.58 1.05 -14.02
N LEU A 146 11.39 1.60 -14.94
CA LEU A 146 11.58 3.05 -15.08
C LEU A 146 10.30 3.74 -15.55
N VAL A 147 9.65 3.19 -16.58
CA VAL A 147 8.36 3.69 -17.08
C VAL A 147 7.31 3.67 -15.98
N LEU A 148 7.26 2.58 -15.22
CA LEU A 148 6.33 2.38 -14.13
C LEU A 148 6.60 3.37 -12.97
N ALA A 149 7.86 3.54 -12.57
CA ALA A 149 8.25 4.50 -11.54
C ALA A 149 7.89 5.93 -11.94
N LEU A 150 8.15 6.33 -13.19
CA LEU A 150 7.78 7.64 -13.72
C LEU A 150 6.25 7.82 -13.75
N THR A 151 5.52 6.81 -14.22
CA THR A 151 4.05 6.84 -14.26
C THR A 151 3.46 6.99 -12.85
N PHE A 152 4.01 6.27 -11.88
CA PHE A 152 3.60 6.38 -10.48
C PHE A 152 3.96 7.71 -9.86
N LEU A 153 5.15 8.26 -10.15
CA LEU A 153 5.52 9.59 -9.69
C LEU A 153 4.51 10.64 -10.18
N ILE A 154 4.18 10.62 -11.48
CA ILE A 154 3.18 11.52 -12.06
C ILE A 154 1.81 11.32 -11.41
N TYR A 155 1.37 10.08 -11.23
CA TYR A 155 0.11 9.75 -10.58
C TYR A 155 0.07 10.24 -9.12
N TYR A 156 1.13 10.00 -8.37
CA TYR A 156 1.25 10.39 -6.97
C TYR A 156 1.27 11.90 -6.80
N VAL A 157 2.03 12.62 -7.62
CA VAL A 157 2.05 14.10 -7.60
C VAL A 157 0.66 14.67 -7.88
N ARG A 158 -0.09 14.08 -8.82
CA ARG A 158 -1.48 14.47 -9.08
C ARG A 158 -2.38 14.21 -7.88
N ALA A 159 -2.27 13.03 -7.25
CA ALA A 159 -3.02 12.69 -6.05
C ALA A 159 -2.70 13.65 -4.90
N LEU A 160 -1.42 13.98 -4.72
CA LEU A 160 -0.97 14.91 -3.70
C LEU A 160 -1.52 16.33 -3.92
N ARG A 161 -1.49 16.84 -5.15
CA ARG A 161 -2.08 18.16 -5.46
C ARG A 161 -3.59 18.20 -5.25
N GLN A 162 -4.29 17.09 -5.50
CA GLN A 162 -5.71 16.98 -5.21
C GLN A 162 -5.97 16.96 -3.69
N TYR A 163 -5.16 16.21 -2.95
CA TYR A 163 -5.24 16.15 -1.49
C TYR A 163 -4.95 17.50 -0.85
N ASP A 164 -3.89 18.21 -1.28
CA ASP A 164 -3.56 19.55 -0.79
C ASP A 164 -4.67 20.57 -1.05
N ARG A 165 -5.34 20.51 -2.20
CA ARG A 165 -6.53 21.35 -2.47
C ARG A 165 -7.69 21.03 -1.52
N TRP A 166 -7.99 19.76 -1.33
CA TRP A 166 -9.03 19.34 -0.39
C TRP A 166 -8.71 19.75 1.04
N LEU A 167 -7.44 19.58 1.45
CA LEU A 167 -7.01 19.90 2.81
C LEU A 167 -7.07 21.40 3.07
N ARG A 168 -6.67 22.26 2.11
CA ARG A 168 -6.88 23.73 2.20
C ARG A 168 -8.33 24.14 2.41
N GLN A 169 -9.26 23.42 1.78
CA GLN A 169 -10.69 23.76 1.84
C GLN A 169 -11.34 23.35 3.17
N ASN A 170 -10.78 22.35 3.87
CA ASN A 170 -11.39 21.76 5.05
C ASN A 170 -10.57 21.99 6.34
N TYR A 171 -9.26 22.24 6.23
CA TYR A 171 -8.31 22.31 7.35
C TYR A 171 -7.17 23.30 7.05
N SER A 172 -7.31 24.56 7.47
CA SER A 172 -6.29 25.61 7.21
C SER A 172 -4.95 25.38 7.93
N ASP A 173 -4.97 24.78 9.13
CA ASP A 173 -3.78 24.67 9.99
C ASP A 173 -2.98 23.37 9.82
N LEU A 174 -3.55 22.34 9.18
CA LEU A 174 -2.91 21.02 9.02
C LEU A 174 -2.00 20.93 7.78
N GLN A 175 -1.96 21.98 6.95
CA GLN A 175 -1.47 21.95 5.58
C GLN A 175 0.01 21.60 5.40
N HIS A 176 0.86 21.90 6.40
CA HIS A 176 2.30 21.87 6.21
C HIS A 176 3.00 20.62 6.76
N LYS A 177 2.40 19.91 7.72
CA LYS A 177 3.11 18.85 8.46
C LYS A 177 2.98 17.46 7.82
N GLU A 178 1.83 17.14 7.22
CA GLU A 178 1.54 15.77 6.79
C GLU A 178 1.97 15.44 5.36
N VAL A 179 1.96 16.45 4.48
CA VAL A 179 2.29 16.30 3.05
C VAL A 179 3.78 16.01 2.85
N TRP A 180 4.66 16.75 3.53
CA TRP A 180 6.10 16.60 3.37
C TRP A 180 6.61 15.22 3.80
N GLN A 181 6.01 14.62 4.83
CA GLN A 181 6.40 13.28 5.29
C GLN A 181 6.16 12.20 4.22
N SER A 182 5.06 12.30 3.49
CA SER A 182 4.76 11.38 2.38
C SER A 182 5.71 11.57 1.18
N LEU A 183 6.17 12.80 0.97
CA LEU A 183 7.19 13.13 -0.03
C LEU A 183 8.58 12.63 0.38
N VAL A 184 8.93 12.71 1.67
CA VAL A 184 10.18 12.14 2.22
C VAL A 184 10.20 10.63 2.00
N LEU A 185 9.10 9.93 2.30
CA LEU A 185 9.02 8.49 2.02
C LEU A 185 9.20 8.18 0.53
N LEU A 186 8.53 8.94 -0.34
CA LEU A 186 8.68 8.79 -1.78
C LEU A 186 10.13 9.03 -2.22
N ALA A 187 10.81 10.05 -1.68
CA ALA A 187 12.21 10.34 -1.97
C ALA A 187 13.14 9.20 -1.52
N ILE A 188 12.94 8.66 -0.31
CA ILE A 188 13.68 7.49 0.18
C ILE A 188 13.48 6.31 -0.76
N ILE A 189 12.24 6.04 -1.17
CA ILE A 189 11.92 4.94 -2.11
C ILE A 189 12.62 5.13 -3.45
N LEU A 190 12.63 6.35 -3.99
CA LEU A 190 13.30 6.64 -5.25
C LEU A 190 14.83 6.48 -5.14
N ILE A 191 15.43 6.88 -4.02
CA ILE A 191 16.86 6.65 -3.74
C ILE A 191 17.15 5.15 -3.69
N VAL A 192 16.33 4.38 -2.96
CA VAL A 192 16.44 2.92 -2.89
C VAL A 192 16.31 2.30 -4.27
N TYR A 193 15.31 2.72 -5.04
CA TYR A 193 15.10 2.25 -6.40
C TYR A 193 16.33 2.50 -7.28
N ILE A 194 16.86 3.73 -7.28
CA ILE A 194 18.05 4.10 -8.06
C ILE A 194 19.24 3.23 -7.65
N ALA A 195 19.55 3.17 -6.34
CA ALA A 195 20.66 2.39 -5.81
C ALA A 195 20.55 0.90 -6.16
N TYR A 196 19.31 0.37 -6.19
CA TYR A 196 19.02 -1.01 -6.53
C TYR A 196 19.15 -1.28 -8.03
N THR A 197 18.71 -0.36 -8.88
CA THR A 197 18.82 -0.51 -10.35
C THR A 197 20.24 -0.30 -10.86
N SER A 198 21.05 0.54 -10.20
CA SER A 198 22.46 0.70 -10.52
C SER A 198 23.34 -0.42 -9.94
N ASN A 199 22.74 -1.42 -9.30
CA ASN A 199 23.47 -2.50 -8.64
C ASN A 199 23.89 -3.58 -9.65
N GLU A 200 25.17 -3.61 -10.00
CA GLU A 200 25.78 -4.69 -10.78
C GLU A 200 25.97 -5.99 -9.98
N GLY A 201 25.46 -6.06 -8.74
CA GLY A 201 25.57 -7.22 -7.84
C GLY A 201 26.71 -7.13 -6.83
N ALA A 202 27.16 -5.92 -6.51
CA ALA A 202 28.21 -5.70 -5.52
C ALA A 202 27.68 -5.91 -4.10
N LEU A 203 28.42 -6.68 -3.28
CA LEU A 203 28.06 -6.99 -1.90
C LEU A 203 27.72 -5.75 -1.06
N ALA A 204 28.51 -4.67 -1.19
CA ALA A 204 28.26 -3.41 -0.47
C ALA A 204 26.86 -2.83 -0.74
N THR A 205 26.37 -2.95 -1.98
CA THR A 205 25.03 -2.50 -2.37
C THR A 205 23.94 -3.41 -1.80
N GLU A 206 24.22 -4.71 -1.66
CA GLU A 206 23.31 -5.65 -0.99
C GLU A 206 23.15 -5.31 0.49
N TYR A 207 24.25 -4.99 1.20
CA TYR A 207 24.21 -4.46 2.57
C TYR A 207 23.41 -3.17 2.67
N PHE A 208 23.69 -2.22 1.77
CA PHE A 208 22.98 -0.94 1.73
C PHE A 208 21.47 -1.11 1.52
N ALA A 209 21.05 -2.07 0.69
CA ALA A 209 19.64 -2.40 0.50
C ALA A 209 18.98 -2.89 1.80
N GLN A 210 19.67 -3.68 2.63
CA GLN A 210 19.13 -4.13 3.91
C GLN A 210 19.00 -2.99 4.93
N VAL A 211 20.02 -2.13 5.02
CA VAL A 211 19.97 -0.93 5.89
C VAL A 211 18.80 -0.02 5.47
N ASN A 212 18.62 0.20 4.17
CA ASN A 212 17.49 0.96 3.66
C ASN A 212 16.14 0.30 3.96
N THR A 213 16.07 -1.03 3.90
CA THR A 213 14.85 -1.77 4.27
C THR A 213 14.48 -1.50 5.73
N LEU A 214 15.46 -1.55 6.65
CA LEU A 214 15.23 -1.20 8.06
C LEU A 214 14.77 0.25 8.23
N ILE A 215 15.35 1.20 7.50
CA ILE A 215 14.93 2.61 7.50
C ILE A 215 13.47 2.75 7.02
N ILE A 216 13.10 2.09 5.93
CA ILE A 216 11.73 2.09 5.41
C ILE A 216 10.76 1.49 6.43
N VAL A 217 11.11 0.35 7.03
CA VAL A 217 10.30 -0.30 8.07
C VAL A 217 10.05 0.65 9.24
N GLY A 218 11.11 1.23 9.79
CA GLY A 218 11.02 2.19 10.90
C GLY A 218 10.21 3.43 10.54
N PHE A 219 10.45 4.01 9.37
CA PHE A 219 9.73 5.20 8.89
C PHE A 219 8.22 4.92 8.73
N VAL A 220 7.85 3.81 8.08
CA VAL A 220 6.45 3.48 7.84
C VAL A 220 5.72 3.24 9.16
N ILE A 221 6.31 2.51 10.12
CA ILE A 221 5.71 2.33 11.46
C ILE A 221 5.51 3.67 12.15
N TRP A 222 6.58 4.48 12.22
CA TRP A 222 6.53 5.80 12.83
C TRP A 222 5.45 6.67 12.19
N ARG A 223 5.34 6.66 10.86
CA ARG A 223 4.35 7.46 10.15
C ARG A 223 2.93 6.96 10.36
N VAL A 224 2.72 5.65 10.33
CA VAL A 224 1.39 5.04 10.58
C VAL A 224 0.88 5.42 11.97
N GLU A 225 1.76 5.44 12.98
CA GLU A 225 1.40 5.71 14.37
C GLU A 225 1.31 7.21 14.70
N THR A 226 2.01 8.07 13.96
CA THR A 226 1.95 9.53 14.20
C THR A 226 0.90 10.24 13.34
N LEU A 227 0.38 9.57 12.30
CA LEU A 227 -0.66 10.14 11.46
C LEU A 227 -2.01 10.13 12.19
N GLN A 228 -2.57 11.31 12.43
CA GLN A 228 -3.89 11.47 13.00
C GLN A 228 -4.96 11.22 11.95
N GLU A 229 -5.97 10.41 12.27
CA GLU A 229 -7.11 10.21 11.38
C GLU A 229 -7.96 11.49 11.25
N LEU A 230 -8.09 12.01 10.03
CA LEU A 230 -8.99 13.13 9.73
C LEU A 230 -10.42 12.60 9.64
N SER A 231 -11.24 12.96 10.62
CA SER A 231 -12.68 12.75 10.61
C SER A 231 -13.35 14.02 10.10
N GLU A 232 -14.27 13.91 9.14
CA GLU A 232 -15.25 14.98 8.92
C GLU A 232 -15.90 15.21 10.29
N ALA A 233 -15.71 16.40 10.87
CA ALA A 233 -16.41 16.76 12.08
C ALA A 233 -17.89 16.61 11.76
N SER A 234 -18.58 15.70 12.44
CA SER A 234 -20.04 15.78 12.50
C SER A 234 -20.31 17.19 12.98
N VAL A 235 -20.86 18.04 12.11
CA VAL A 235 -21.45 19.31 12.51
C VAL A 235 -22.26 18.95 13.75
N PRO A 236 -21.93 19.47 14.96
CA PRO A 236 -22.79 19.24 16.09
C PRO A 236 -24.16 19.66 15.57
N GLU A 237 -25.12 18.72 15.56
CA GLU A 237 -26.52 19.09 15.46
C GLU A 237 -26.66 20.14 16.56
N THR A 238 -26.62 21.41 16.17
CA THR A 238 -27.17 22.47 16.97
C THR A 238 -28.56 21.94 17.19
N GLU A 239 -28.83 21.53 18.43
CA GLU A 239 -30.17 21.26 18.92
C GLU A 239 -30.95 22.53 18.64
N GLY A 240 -31.48 22.65 17.42
CA GLY A 240 -32.51 23.58 17.09
C GLY A 240 -33.61 23.31 18.11
N PRO A 241 -34.24 24.36 18.67
CA PRO A 241 -35.27 24.18 19.68
C PRO A 241 -36.23 23.10 19.17
N LYS A 242 -36.36 22.01 19.94
CA LYS A 242 -37.31 20.93 19.67
C LYS A 242 -38.69 21.56 19.61
N LEU A 243 -39.11 21.98 18.43
CA LEU A 243 -40.49 22.30 18.14
C LEU A 243 -41.22 20.98 18.32
N ASN A 244 -41.92 20.86 19.45
CA ASN A 244 -42.85 19.79 19.75
C ASN A 244 -43.93 19.78 18.66
N TYR A 245 -43.62 19.15 17.54
CA TYR A 245 -44.62 18.82 16.54
C TYR A 245 -45.34 17.58 17.08
N THR A 246 -46.46 17.80 17.75
CA THR A 246 -47.44 16.76 18.02
C THR A 246 -48.05 16.36 16.67
N PRO A 247 -47.76 15.16 16.13
CA PRO A 247 -48.45 14.72 14.94
C PRO A 247 -49.95 14.55 15.27
N PRO A 248 -50.86 14.90 14.35
CA PRO A 248 -52.27 14.58 14.53
C PRO A 248 -52.43 13.07 14.64
N ILE A 249 -53.23 12.66 15.63
CA ILE A 249 -53.57 11.28 15.95
C ILE A 249 -54.30 10.67 14.74
N PHE A 250 -53.54 10.02 13.86
CA PHE A 250 -54.09 9.05 12.93
C PHE A 250 -53.82 7.66 13.49
N MET A 251 -54.95 7.02 13.79
CA MET A 251 -55.15 5.68 14.29
C MET A 251 -54.43 4.66 13.39
N THR A 252 -53.21 4.25 13.74
CA THR A 252 -52.55 3.09 13.14
C THR A 252 -52.93 1.84 13.93
N ILE A 253 -53.85 1.07 13.34
CA ILE A 253 -54.24 -0.27 13.75
C ILE A 253 -52.99 -1.15 13.77
N SER A 254 -52.73 -1.76 14.93
CA SER A 254 -51.74 -2.81 15.12
C SER A 254 -52.12 -4.04 14.31
N VAL A 255 -51.25 -4.47 13.41
CA VAL A 255 -51.20 -5.86 12.92
C VAL A 255 -49.76 -6.33 13.06
N SER A 256 -49.44 -6.79 14.26
CA SER A 256 -48.32 -7.70 14.46
C SER A 256 -48.84 -9.10 14.20
N CYS A 257 -48.45 -9.74 13.10
CA CYS A 257 -48.20 -11.19 13.07
C CYS A 257 -47.86 -11.76 11.67
N PHE A 258 -46.84 -12.61 11.68
CA PHE A 258 -46.59 -13.76 10.80
C PHE A 258 -45.95 -13.57 9.40
N ILE A 259 -45.00 -14.48 9.15
CA ILE A 259 -44.26 -14.85 7.91
C ILE A 259 -42.97 -14.02 7.72
N GLY A 260 -41.76 -14.51 8.01
CA GLY A 260 -41.30 -15.90 8.09
C GLY A 260 -40.87 -16.43 6.72
N ALA A 261 -39.59 -16.20 6.39
CA ALA A 261 -38.79 -16.90 5.39
C ALA A 261 -39.15 -16.79 3.89
N ALA A 262 -38.08 -16.54 3.11
CA ALA A 262 -37.88 -16.90 1.71
C ALA A 262 -38.73 -16.18 0.65
N ARG A 263 -38.10 -15.22 -0.05
CA ARG A 263 -37.92 -15.31 -1.51
C ARG A 263 -36.94 -14.26 -2.05
N LYS A 264 -35.91 -14.78 -2.74
CA LYS A 264 -35.24 -14.12 -3.86
C LYS A 264 -36.28 -13.47 -4.77
N VAL A 265 -36.23 -12.15 -4.90
CA VAL A 265 -36.76 -11.45 -6.07
C VAL A 265 -35.71 -10.44 -6.51
N ILE A 266 -35.24 -10.68 -7.73
CA ILE A 266 -34.46 -9.79 -8.56
C ILE A 266 -35.25 -8.49 -8.71
N TYR A 267 -34.75 -7.40 -8.16
CA TYR A 267 -35.14 -6.06 -8.61
C TYR A 267 -33.95 -5.44 -9.33
N ILE A 268 -34.01 -5.57 -10.66
CA ILE A 268 -33.36 -4.66 -11.59
C ILE A 268 -34.11 -3.32 -11.43
N CYS A 269 -33.55 -2.39 -10.68
CA CYS A 269 -33.94 -0.98 -10.76
C CYS A 269 -32.87 -0.23 -11.53
N ASN A 270 -33.27 0.06 -12.77
CA ASN A 270 -32.66 1.00 -13.68
C ASN A 270 -32.89 2.43 -13.10
N THR A 271 -31.84 3.08 -12.60
CA THR A 271 -31.86 4.54 -12.41
C THR A 271 -30.63 5.13 -13.05
N THR A 272 -30.85 5.57 -14.28
CA THR A 272 -30.14 6.66 -14.94
C THR A 272 -30.22 7.93 -14.08
N SER A 273 -29.08 8.39 -13.54
CA SER A 273 -28.75 9.82 -13.55
C SER A 273 -27.23 10.02 -13.36
N PRO A 274 -26.62 10.97 -14.08
CA PRO A 274 -25.18 11.22 -14.04
C PRO A 274 -24.87 12.28 -12.98
N CYS A 275 -24.00 11.97 -12.02
CA CYS A 275 -23.33 13.01 -11.22
C CYS A 275 -22.14 13.58 -12.02
N SER A 276 -22.46 14.33 -13.07
CA SER A 276 -21.60 15.39 -13.59
C SER A 276 -21.81 16.64 -12.73
N ASN A 277 -20.75 17.13 -12.08
CA ASN A 277 -20.45 18.56 -11.85
C ASN A 277 -19.38 18.71 -10.77
N TRP A 278 -18.12 18.59 -11.18
CA TRP A 278 -16.97 19.18 -10.47
C TRP A 278 -15.97 19.72 -11.49
N LEU A 279 -16.46 20.64 -12.33
CA LEU A 279 -15.63 21.53 -13.12
C LEU A 279 -16.42 22.83 -13.30
N GLN A 280 -15.97 23.89 -12.62
CA GLN A 280 -15.89 25.25 -13.15
C GLN A 280 -15.10 26.14 -12.15
N PRO A 281 -14.52 27.24 -12.64
CA PRO A 281 -13.06 27.50 -12.66
C PRO A 281 -12.45 27.98 -11.34
#